data_AF-A0A856MM28-F1
#
_entry.id   AF-A0A856MM28-F1
#
_cell.length_a   1.000
_cell.length_b   1.000
_cell.length_c   1.000
_cell.angle_alpha   90.00
_cell.angle_beta   90.00
_cell.angle_gamma   90.00
#
_symmetry.space_group_name_H-M   'P 1'
#
loop_
_entity.id
_entity.type
_entity.pdbx_description
1 polymer ?
#
loop_
_entity_poly.entity_id
_entity_poly.type
_entity_poly.pdbx_seq_one_letter_code
_entity_poly.pdbx_strand_id
1 'polypeptide(L)' 'MQNQLGFVFKVFLLSAGLSALIKYILPNLYIPPTATNALVIVFLPSVILTSVFLWRLQRRQN' A
#
# COMPACT_ATOMS: atom_id res chain seq x y z
N MET A 1 -21.14 -6.19 20.76
CA MET A 1 -19.80 -6.14 20.13
C MET A 1 -19.68 -7.27 19.10
N GLN A 2 -20.53 -7.23 18.07
CA GLN A 2 -20.59 -8.27 17.06
C GLN A 2 -19.80 -7.79 15.82
N ASN A 3 -18.98 -8.64 15.21
CA ASN A 3 -18.17 -8.44 13.99
C ASN A 3 -16.74 -7.86 14.10
N GLN A 4 -16.21 -7.57 15.29
CA GLN A 4 -14.79 -7.18 15.44
C GLN A 4 -13.83 -8.28 14.99
N LEU A 5 -14.11 -9.54 15.37
CA LEU A 5 -13.29 -10.69 14.94
C LEU A 5 -13.32 -10.91 13.43
N GLY A 6 -14.46 -10.72 12.77
CA GLY A 6 -14.58 -10.84 11.32
C GLY A 6 -13.79 -9.76 10.57
N PHE A 7 -13.76 -8.53 11.11
CA PHE A 7 -12.94 -7.45 10.57
C PHE A 7 -11.44 -7.74 10.73
N VAL A 8 -11.02 -8.14 11.93
CA VAL A 8 -9.61 -8.48 12.20
C VAL A 8 -9.14 -9.64 11.32
N PHE A 9 -9.97 -10.68 11.14
CA PHE A 9 -9.62 -11.81 10.29
C PHE A 9 -9.45 -11.41 8.82
N LYS A 10 -10.31 -10.53 8.29
CA LYS A 10 -10.17 -9.99 6.92
C LYS A 10 -8.86 -9.22 6.75
N VAL A 11 -8.52 -8.35 7.70
CA VAL A 11 -7.27 -7.58 7.67
C VAL A 11 -6.06 -8.49 7.81
N PHE A 12 -6.15 -9.52 8.65
CA PHE A 12 -5.10 -10.53 8.83
C PHE A 12 -4.84 -11.28 7.52
N LEU A 13 -5.90 -11.75 6.85
CA LEU A 13 -5.78 -12.48 5.59
C LEU A 13 -5.15 -11.61 4.49
N LEU A 14 -5.58 -10.35 4.37
CA LEU A 14 -5.02 -9.39 3.42
C LEU A 14 -3.54 -9.11 3.72
N SER A 15 -3.19 -8.87 4.99
CA SER A 15 -1.81 -8.59 5.41
C SER A 15 -0.90 -9.80 5.22
N ALA A 16 -1.37 -11.00 5.55
CA ALA A 16 -0.63 -12.24 5.36
C ALA A 16 -0.39 -12.53 3.88
N GLY A 17 -1.41 -12.31 3.03
CA GLY A 17 -1.29 -12.37 1.58
C GLY A 17 -0.26 -11.38 1.06
N LEU A 18 -0.36 -10.11 1.46
CA LEU A 18 0.60 -9.07 1.06
C LEU A 18 2.03 -9.42 1.48
N SER A 19 2.21 -9.92 2.71
CA SER A 19 3.52 -10.35 3.23
C SER A 19 4.10 -11.49 2.42
N ALA A 20 3.30 -12.50 2.06
CA ALA A 20 3.75 -13.61 1.22
C ALA A 20 4.13 -13.14 -0.19
N LEU A 21 3.34 -12.25 -0.80
CA LEU A 21 3.64 -11.65 -2.10
C LEU A 21 4.97 -10.89 -2.04
N ILE A 22 5.18 -10.05 -1.02
CA ILE A 22 6.43 -9.31 -0.83
C ILE A 22 7.60 -10.27 -0.60
N LYS A 23 7.43 -11.33 0.19
CA LYS A 23 8.52 -12.26 0.52
C LYS A 23 8.98 -13.11 -0.65
N TYR A 24 8.06 -13.57 -1.50
CA TYR A 24 8.37 -14.57 -2.53
C TYR A 24 8.38 -14.01 -3.95
N ILE A 25 7.63 -12.93 -4.23
CA ILE A 25 7.57 -12.34 -5.57
C ILE A 25 8.62 -11.24 -5.73
N LEU A 26 8.79 -10.40 -4.70
CA LEU A 26 9.69 -9.25 -4.77
C LEU A 26 11.16 -9.61 -5.05
N PRO A 27 11.75 -10.67 -4.46
CA PRO A 27 13.13 -11.08 -4.77
C PRO A 27 13.32 -11.60 -6.21
N ASN A 28 12.25 -12.10 -6.83
CA ASN A 28 12.26 -12.61 -8.21
C ASN A 28 11.95 -11.50 -9.24
N LEU A 29 11.54 -10.31 -8.79
CA LEU A 29 11.31 -9.16 -9.65
C LEU A 29 12.65 -8.48 -9.97
N TYR A 30 13.16 -8.75 -11.17
CA TYR A 30 14.28 -7.99 -11.72
C TYR A 30 13.80 -6.58 -12.10
N ILE A 31 14.16 -5.59 -11.30
CA ILE A 31 13.87 -4.18 -11.58
C ILE A 31 15.14 -3.56 -12.20
N PRO A 32 15.16 -3.31 -13.52
CA PRO A 32 16.31 -2.69 -14.15
C PRO A 32 16.51 -1.26 -13.61
N PRO A 33 17.76 -0.82 -13.38
CA PRO A 33 18.07 0.51 -12.87
C PRO A 33 17.91 1.56 -13.98
N THR A 34 16.67 1.89 -14.32
CA THR A 34 16.32 2.94 -15.30
C THR A 34 15.98 4.24 -14.58
N ALA A 35 16.19 5.37 -15.27
CA ALA A 35 15.81 6.68 -14.76
C ALA A 35 14.32 6.75 -14.38
N THR A 36 13.45 6.10 -15.15
CA THR A 36 12.01 6.02 -14.86
C THR A 36 11.73 5.33 -13.53
N ASN A 37 12.35 4.17 -13.26
CA ASN A 37 12.13 3.45 -12.01
C ASN A 37 12.62 4.25 -10.80
N ALA A 38 13.76 4.93 -10.93
CA ALA A 38 14.27 5.82 -9.89
C ALA A 38 13.30 6.98 -9.62
N LEU A 39 12.79 7.64 -10.66
CA LEU A 39 11.81 8.73 -10.51
C LEU A 39 10.52 8.24 -9.84
N VAL A 40 10.01 7.07 -10.22
CA VAL A 40 8.81 6.48 -9.59
C VAL A 40 9.01 6.27 -8.09
N ILE A 41 10.16 5.71 -7.66
CA ILE A 41 10.46 5.48 -6.24
C ILE A 41 10.63 6.82 -5.49
N VAL A 42 11.28 7.81 -6.12
CA VAL A 42 11.49 9.14 -5.51
C VAL A 42 10.18 9.91 -5.34
N PHE A 43 9.25 9.82 -6.30
CA PHE A 43 7.95 10.50 -6.23
C PHE A 43 6.89 9.74 -5.44
N LEU A 44 7.06 8.44 -5.19
CA LEU A 44 6.10 7.60 -4.46
C LEU A 44 5.64 8.21 -3.12
N PRO A 45 6.54 8.70 -2.25
CA PRO A 45 6.17 9.31 -0.97
C PRO A 45 5.25 10.53 -1.15
N SER A 46 5.56 11.38 -2.13
CA SER A 46 4.76 12.56 -2.45
C SER A 46 3.36 12.19 -2.95
N VAL A 47 3.26 11.15 -3.79
CA VAL A 47 1.97 10.63 -4.27
C VAL A 47 1.15 10.10 -3.09
N ILE A 48 1.76 9.30 -2.20
CA ILE A 48 1.08 8.76 -1.01
C ILE A 48 0.57 9.90 -0.13
N LEU A 49 1.41 10.88 0.19
CA LEU A 49 1.01 12.03 1.01
C LEU A 49 -0.13 12.81 0.36
N THR A 50 -0.07 13.04 -0.96
CA THR A 50 -1.13 13.73 -1.70
C THR A 50 -2.44 12.96 -1.66
N SER A 51 -2.41 11.64 -1.86
CA SER A 51 -3.61 10.79 -1.77
C SER A 51 -4.22 10.80 -0.37
N VAL A 52 -3.40 10.69 0.68
CA VAL A 52 -3.86 10.76 2.07
C VAL A 52 -4.45 12.14 2.39
N PHE A 53 -3.81 13.22 1.90
CA PHE A 53 -4.29 14.58 2.09
C PHE A 53 -5.64 14.81 1.40
N LEU A 54 -5.80 14.37 0.15
CA LEU A 54 -7.06 14.46 -0.59
C LEU A 54 -8.19 13.68 0.10
N TRP A 55 -7.90 12.45 0.54
CA TRP A 55 -8.88 11.65 1.30
C TRP A 55 -9.31 12.34 2.60
N ARG A 56 -8.35 12.95 3.31
CA ARG A 56 -8.64 13.72 4.52
C ARG A 56 -9.49 14.95 4.20
N LEU A 57 -9.22 15.64 3.09
CA LEU A 57 -9.99 16.81 2.67
C LEU A 57 -11.44 16.44 2.35
N GLN A 58 -11.66 15.35 1.62
CA GLN A 58 -13.00 14.82 1.32
C GLN A 58 -13.77 14.48 2.59
N ARG A 59 -13.14 13.84 3.58
CA ARG A 59 -13.76 13.54 4.88
C ARG A 59 -14.06 14.77 5.74
N ARG A 60 -13.43 15.93 5.48
CA ARG A 60 -13.71 17.18 6.20
C ARG A 60 -14.90 17.95 5.61
N GLN A 61 -15.21 17.72 4.34
CA GLN A 61 -16.31 18.38 3.63
C GLN A 61 -17.65 17.62 3.72
N ASN A 62 -17.63 16.43 4.31
CA ASN A 62 -18.77 15.51 4.45
C ASN A 62 -19.05 15.25 5.93
#